data_AF-A0A2D2M590-F1
#
_entry.id   AF-A0A2D2M590-F1
#
_cell.length_a   1.000
_cell.length_b   1.000
_cell.length_c   1.000
_cell.angle_alpha   90.00
_cell.angle_beta   90.00
_cell.angle_gamma   90.00
#
_symmetry.space_group_name_H-M   'P 1'
#
loop_
_entity.id
_entity.type
_entity.pdbx_description
1 polymer ?
#
loop_
_entity_poly.entity_id
_entity_poly.type
_entity_poly.pdbx_seq_one_letter_code
_entity_poly.pdbx_strand_id
1 'polypeptide(L)'
;MNTRALVSFCSTLALSSVALLAQAQAQATVAQVFNGEMLGSSLGYFESVAGVAQASDGDTHSYRVQGCEVTATAAGGKVSALRLALSPTCKADLSSFIGTFAPPGNEPLTFGALNRSTGGPMAFYADCLDLCGNAYDPSVYALWEGPHAVNFTQVMLEVVLAGDQAVNAAYNWRDAISKAKGDDFVVDTRFNCERTFDPAAMHHFQGVEVTAVTIGSGLSTPGC
;
A
#
# COMPACT_ATOMS: atom_id res chain seq x y z
N MET A 1 -26.58 -39.44 80.53
CA MET A 1 -26.38 -39.75 79.10
C MET A 1 -27.09 -38.66 78.31
N ASN A 2 -26.32 -37.70 77.78
CA ASN A 2 -26.82 -36.49 77.12
C ASN A 2 -26.76 -36.69 75.60
N THR A 3 -27.89 -36.55 74.91
CA THR A 3 -27.95 -36.53 73.45
C THR A 3 -28.07 -35.08 72.99
N ARG A 4 -27.01 -34.55 72.39
CA ARG A 4 -27.00 -33.26 71.67
C ARG A 4 -27.31 -33.52 70.20
N ALA A 5 -28.30 -32.84 69.64
CA ALA A 5 -28.57 -32.79 68.21
C ALA A 5 -27.89 -31.54 67.61
N LEU A 6 -27.15 -31.74 66.52
CA LEU A 6 -26.39 -30.73 65.78
C LEU A 6 -27.31 -29.97 64.80
N VAL A 7 -27.16 -28.65 64.81
CA VAL A 7 -27.83 -27.69 63.91
C VAL A 7 -27.10 -27.67 62.56
N SER A 8 -27.86 -27.84 61.48
CA SER A 8 -27.39 -27.79 60.09
C SER A 8 -27.20 -26.33 59.65
N PHE A 9 -25.97 -25.92 59.38
CA PHE A 9 -25.65 -24.65 58.72
C PHE A 9 -25.84 -24.78 57.21
N CYS A 10 -26.77 -24.02 56.64
CA CYS A 10 -26.97 -23.89 55.21
C CYS A 10 -26.19 -22.66 54.72
N SER A 11 -25.04 -22.88 54.07
CA SER A 11 -24.23 -21.82 53.47
C SER A 11 -24.68 -21.58 52.02
N THR A 12 -25.32 -20.43 51.76
CA THR A 12 -25.61 -19.96 50.41
C THR A 12 -24.38 -19.29 49.80
N LEU A 13 -23.73 -19.98 48.87
CA LEU A 13 -22.70 -19.43 47.98
C LEU A 13 -23.38 -18.61 46.87
N ALA A 14 -23.20 -17.30 46.90
CA ALA A 14 -23.54 -16.42 45.78
C ALA A 14 -22.46 -16.53 44.70
N LEU A 15 -22.78 -17.19 43.57
CA LEU A 15 -21.95 -17.15 42.36
C LEU A 15 -22.13 -15.79 41.68
N SER A 16 -21.13 -14.92 41.82
CA SER A 16 -20.98 -13.73 40.98
C SER A 16 -20.45 -14.14 39.61
N SER A 17 -21.34 -14.36 38.65
CA SER A 17 -21.01 -14.56 37.25
C SER A 17 -20.55 -13.23 36.63
N VAL A 18 -19.22 -13.01 36.60
CA VAL A 18 -18.59 -11.95 35.81
C VAL A 18 -18.77 -12.31 34.34
N ALA A 19 -19.71 -11.66 33.67
CA ALA A 19 -19.85 -11.75 32.23
C ALA A 19 -18.60 -11.11 31.58
N LEU A 20 -17.68 -11.96 31.12
CA LEU A 20 -16.67 -11.59 30.14
C LEU A 20 -17.39 -11.20 28.85
N LEU A 21 -17.73 -9.92 28.73
CA LEU A 21 -18.07 -9.32 27.45
C LEU A 21 -16.80 -9.35 26.60
N ALA A 22 -16.63 -10.43 25.84
CA ALA A 22 -15.78 -10.41 24.66
C ALA A 22 -16.41 -9.39 23.72
N GLN A 23 -15.97 -8.13 23.81
CA GLN A 23 -16.23 -7.15 22.78
C GLN A 23 -15.51 -7.68 21.54
N ALA A 24 -16.24 -8.36 20.66
CA ALA A 24 -15.82 -8.53 19.29
C ALA A 24 -15.72 -7.11 18.72
N GLN A 25 -14.54 -6.48 18.85
CA GLN A 25 -14.24 -5.25 18.13
C GLN A 25 -14.44 -5.61 16.66
N ALA A 26 -15.41 -4.97 16.01
CA ALA A 26 -15.63 -5.15 14.59
C ALA A 26 -14.29 -4.86 13.90
N GLN A 27 -13.71 -5.89 13.30
CA GLN A 27 -12.40 -5.78 12.67
C GLN A 27 -12.51 -4.79 11.51
N ALA A 28 -11.65 -3.78 11.50
CA ALA A 28 -11.68 -2.75 10.48
C ALA A 28 -11.58 -3.37 9.09
N THR A 29 -12.24 -2.72 8.14
CA THR A 29 -12.21 -3.12 6.74
C THR A 29 -11.12 -2.36 5.99
N VAL A 30 -10.61 -2.94 4.89
CA VAL A 30 -9.63 -2.23 4.04
C VAL A 30 -10.21 -0.89 3.56
N ALA A 31 -11.49 -0.84 3.21
CA ALA A 31 -12.15 0.40 2.78
C ALA A 31 -12.21 1.48 3.87
N GLN A 32 -12.23 1.11 5.15
CA GLN A 32 -12.22 2.07 6.27
C GLN A 32 -10.84 2.65 6.56
N VAL A 33 -9.76 1.96 6.19
CA VAL A 33 -8.38 2.38 6.47
C VAL A 33 -7.65 2.91 5.24
N PHE A 34 -7.97 2.38 4.06
CA PHE A 34 -7.35 2.74 2.79
C PHE A 34 -8.34 3.59 1.99
N ASN A 35 -8.52 4.83 2.43
CA ASN A 35 -9.35 5.83 1.76
C ASN A 35 -8.77 7.24 1.90
N GLY A 36 -9.28 8.17 1.11
CA GLY A 36 -8.81 9.56 1.08
C GLY A 36 -9.01 10.34 2.39
N GLU A 37 -9.98 9.99 3.24
CA GLU A 37 -10.21 10.68 4.52
C GLU A 37 -9.12 10.38 5.56
N MET A 38 -8.44 9.24 5.41
CA MET A 38 -7.33 8.87 6.29
C MET A 38 -6.07 9.67 5.99
N LEU A 39 -5.89 10.20 4.78
CA LEU A 39 -4.81 11.12 4.45
C LEU A 39 -4.99 12.45 5.20
N GLY A 40 -3.95 12.89 5.89
CA GLY A 40 -3.91 14.09 6.71
C GLY A 40 -4.48 13.92 8.13
N SER A 41 -5.09 12.78 8.43
CA SER A 41 -5.53 12.44 9.79
C SER A 41 -4.34 12.25 10.74
N SER A 42 -4.54 12.40 12.05
CA SER A 42 -3.48 12.07 13.01
C SER A 42 -3.25 10.56 13.05
N LEU A 43 -2.01 10.14 13.32
CA LEU A 43 -1.70 8.71 13.48
C LEU A 43 -2.61 8.05 14.54
N GLY A 44 -2.83 8.70 15.68
CA GLY A 44 -3.71 8.17 16.72
C GLY A 44 -5.17 8.00 16.28
N TYR A 45 -5.68 8.87 15.40
CA TYR A 45 -7.01 8.68 14.82
C TYR A 45 -7.01 7.49 13.85
N PHE A 46 -6.02 7.42 12.96
CA PHE A 46 -5.86 6.29 12.04
C PHE A 46 -5.83 4.95 12.80
N GLU A 47 -5.03 4.84 13.87
CA GLU A 47 -4.90 3.63 14.68
C GLU A 47 -6.17 3.30 15.48
N SER A 48 -6.99 4.31 15.83
CA SER A 48 -8.30 4.05 16.43
C SER A 48 -9.26 3.31 15.48
N VAL A 49 -9.02 3.42 14.16
CA VAL A 49 -9.75 2.69 13.11
C VAL A 49 -9.01 1.42 12.73
N ALA A 50 -7.75 1.50 12.32
CA ALA A 50 -6.96 0.38 11.79
C ALA A 50 -6.52 -0.64 12.84
N GLY A 51 -6.54 -0.26 14.12
CA GLY A 51 -5.88 -0.99 15.20
C GLY A 51 -4.41 -0.58 15.34
N VAL A 52 -3.71 -1.25 16.25
CA VAL A 52 -2.30 -0.97 16.55
C VAL A 52 -1.41 -1.52 15.44
N ALA A 53 -0.35 -0.77 15.10
CA ALA A 53 0.64 -1.20 14.12
C ALA A 53 1.33 -2.52 14.55
N GLN A 54 1.54 -3.43 13.60
CA GLN A 54 2.31 -4.65 13.78
C GLN A 54 3.81 -4.35 13.90
N ALA A 55 4.28 -3.39 13.13
CA ALA A 55 5.65 -2.88 13.19
C ALA A 55 5.65 -1.38 12.90
N SER A 56 6.68 -0.69 13.37
CA SER A 56 6.92 0.72 13.08
C SER A 56 8.41 0.94 12.91
N ASP A 57 8.78 1.63 11.83
CA ASP A 57 10.15 2.03 11.54
C ASP A 57 10.14 3.51 11.13
N GLY A 58 10.65 4.36 12.03
CA GLY A 58 10.50 5.81 11.91
C GLY A 58 9.03 6.22 11.77
N ASP A 59 8.72 6.96 10.71
CA ASP A 59 7.37 7.43 10.38
C ASP A 59 6.52 6.38 9.66
N THR A 60 7.03 5.17 9.41
CA THR A 60 6.33 4.14 8.65
C THR A 60 5.74 3.09 9.59
N HIS A 61 4.44 2.86 9.50
CA HIS A 61 3.69 1.96 10.37
C HIS A 61 2.94 0.92 9.53
N SER A 62 3.13 -0.37 9.83
CA SER A 62 2.50 -1.46 9.09
C SER A 62 1.35 -2.10 9.87
N TYR A 63 0.28 -2.43 9.17
CA TYR A 63 -0.98 -2.93 9.74
C TYR A 63 -1.47 -4.15 8.95
N ARG A 64 -2.22 -5.02 9.63
CA ARG A 64 -2.93 -6.14 9.01
C ARG A 64 -4.43 -5.93 9.12
N VAL A 65 -5.05 -5.54 8.01
CA VAL A 65 -6.49 -5.21 7.97
C VAL A 65 -7.18 -6.16 7.00
N GLN A 66 -8.12 -6.97 7.51
CA GLN A 66 -8.76 -8.07 6.76
C GLN A 66 -7.78 -9.00 6.02
N GLY A 67 -6.59 -9.22 6.59
CA GLY A 67 -5.55 -10.03 5.96
C GLY A 67 -4.66 -9.28 4.96
N CYS A 68 -5.02 -8.04 4.59
CA CYS A 68 -4.24 -7.17 3.72
C CYS A 68 -3.18 -6.39 4.49
N GLU A 69 -2.02 -6.23 3.86
CA GLU A 69 -0.96 -5.39 4.39
C GLU A 69 -1.18 -3.95 3.96
N VAL A 70 -1.39 -3.09 4.97
CA VAL A 70 -1.56 -1.66 4.81
C VAL A 70 -0.42 -0.98 5.54
N THR A 71 0.20 0.00 4.90
CA THR A 71 1.25 0.81 5.51
C THR A 71 0.82 2.27 5.52
N ALA A 72 0.91 2.93 6.67
CA ALA A 72 0.72 4.36 6.80
C ALA A 72 2.07 5.03 7.06
N THR A 73 2.39 6.07 6.29
CA THR A 73 3.50 6.97 6.58
C THR A 73 2.95 8.17 7.32
N ALA A 74 3.46 8.48 8.51
CA ALA A 74 2.93 9.48 9.44
C ALA A 74 3.93 10.61 9.75
N ALA A 75 4.45 11.28 8.72
CA ALA A 75 5.40 12.38 8.88
C ALA A 75 4.79 13.55 9.67
N GLY A 76 5.47 13.99 10.73
CA GLY A 76 4.97 15.08 11.58
C GLY A 76 3.68 14.72 12.34
N GLY A 77 3.42 13.43 12.58
CA GLY A 77 2.28 12.93 13.34
C GLY A 77 0.96 12.88 12.57
N LYS A 78 0.99 13.14 11.26
CA LYS A 78 -0.16 13.02 10.36
C LYS A 78 0.13 12.04 9.24
N VAL A 79 -0.86 11.25 8.86
CA VAL A 79 -0.76 10.30 7.75
C VAL A 79 -0.54 11.07 6.45
N SER A 80 0.65 11.00 5.87
CA SER A 80 1.02 11.65 4.61
C SER A 80 0.91 10.72 3.40
N ALA A 81 0.99 9.41 3.63
CA ALA A 81 0.81 8.40 2.59
C ALA A 81 0.20 7.11 3.13
N LEU A 82 -0.51 6.40 2.26
CA LEU A 82 -1.05 5.06 2.49
C LEU A 82 -0.59 4.15 1.37
N ARG A 83 -0.05 2.98 1.72
CA ARG A 83 0.28 1.90 0.78
C ARG A 83 -0.59 0.69 1.08
N LEU A 84 -1.11 0.06 0.02
CA LEU A 84 -1.79 -1.22 0.08
C LEU A 84 -1.02 -2.24 -0.78
N ALA A 85 -0.60 -3.34 -0.17
CA ALA A 85 -0.13 -4.49 -0.93
C ALA A 85 -1.33 -5.20 -1.57
N LEU A 86 -1.26 -5.41 -2.89
CA LEU A 86 -2.35 -5.95 -3.68
C LEU A 86 -2.25 -7.47 -3.80
N SER A 87 -3.40 -8.10 -3.85
CA SER A 87 -3.55 -9.54 -4.03
C SER A 87 -4.96 -9.85 -4.54
N PRO A 88 -5.30 -11.10 -4.90
CA PRO A 88 -6.67 -11.44 -5.29
C PRO A 88 -7.74 -11.05 -4.25
N THR A 89 -7.38 -10.99 -2.97
CA THR A 89 -8.27 -10.59 -1.87
C THR A 89 -8.08 -9.14 -1.42
N CYS A 90 -6.98 -8.49 -1.80
CA CYS A 90 -6.61 -7.13 -1.40
C CYS A 90 -6.65 -6.22 -2.62
N LYS A 91 -7.79 -5.57 -2.83
CA LYS A 91 -8.03 -4.68 -3.97
C LYS A 91 -8.07 -3.23 -3.49
N ALA A 92 -7.43 -2.34 -4.25
CA ALA A 92 -7.51 -0.91 -4.00
C ALA A 92 -8.75 -0.32 -4.68
N ASP A 93 -9.50 0.49 -3.93
CA ASP A 93 -10.48 1.42 -4.50
C ASP A 93 -9.88 2.82 -4.46
N LEU A 94 -9.48 3.31 -5.64
CA LEU A 94 -8.86 4.63 -5.79
C LEU A 94 -9.89 5.77 -5.82
N SER A 95 -11.20 5.47 -5.93
CA SER A 95 -12.23 6.49 -6.11
C SER A 95 -12.36 7.43 -4.90
N SER A 96 -12.13 6.90 -3.70
CA SER A 96 -12.13 7.70 -2.46
C SER A 96 -10.95 8.68 -2.38
N PHE A 97 -9.88 8.46 -3.16
CA PHE A 97 -8.69 9.31 -3.18
C PHE A 97 -8.73 10.32 -4.32
N ILE A 98 -9.09 9.85 -5.52
CA ILE A 98 -8.93 10.62 -6.77
C ILE A 98 -10.23 10.71 -7.58
N GLY A 99 -11.37 10.36 -7.00
CA GLY A 99 -12.69 10.56 -7.60
C GLY A 99 -12.82 9.95 -8.99
N THR A 100 -13.25 10.76 -9.95
CA THR A 100 -13.48 10.34 -11.34
C THR A 100 -12.20 10.03 -12.13
N PHE A 101 -11.02 10.31 -11.57
CA PHE A 101 -9.74 9.93 -12.18
C PHE A 101 -9.38 8.46 -11.88
N ALA A 102 -10.06 7.82 -10.93
CA ALA A 102 -9.83 6.43 -10.58
C ALA A 102 -10.29 5.47 -11.71
N PRO A 103 -9.47 4.46 -12.05
CA PRO A 103 -9.92 3.40 -12.93
C PRO A 103 -11.08 2.62 -12.28
N PRO A 104 -11.95 1.97 -13.08
CA PRO A 104 -13.02 1.13 -12.55
C PRO A 104 -12.48 0.03 -11.61
N GLY A 105 -13.07 -0.10 -10.41
CA GLY A 105 -12.62 -1.05 -9.39
C GLY A 105 -12.94 -2.54 -9.65
N ASN A 106 -13.52 -2.87 -10.81
CA ASN A 106 -13.91 -4.24 -11.17
C ASN A 106 -12.81 -5.02 -11.91
N GLU A 107 -11.72 -4.36 -12.32
CA GLU A 107 -10.59 -4.97 -13.01
C GLU A 107 -9.32 -4.93 -12.13
N PRO A 108 -8.36 -5.85 -12.35
CA PRO A 108 -7.04 -5.73 -11.75
C PRO A 108 -6.40 -4.37 -12.07
N LEU A 109 -5.77 -3.76 -11.08
CA LEU A 109 -5.08 -2.50 -11.27
C LEU A 109 -3.80 -2.75 -12.10
N THR A 110 -3.67 -2.03 -13.22
CA THR A 110 -2.46 -2.03 -14.05
C THR A 110 -2.00 -0.61 -14.30
N PHE A 111 -0.74 -0.45 -14.72
CA PHE A 111 -0.20 0.82 -15.19
C PHE A 111 -1.07 1.45 -16.29
N GLY A 112 -1.49 0.64 -17.26
CA GLY A 112 -2.32 1.11 -18.37
C GLY A 112 -3.74 1.48 -17.95
N ALA A 113 -4.32 0.79 -16.96
CA ALA A 113 -5.64 1.10 -16.44
C ALA A 113 -5.67 2.50 -15.79
N LEU A 114 -4.69 2.80 -14.93
CA LEU A 114 -4.57 4.13 -14.33
C LEU A 114 -4.32 5.19 -15.40
N ASN A 115 -3.36 4.98 -16.30
CA ASN A 115 -3.04 5.93 -17.37
C ASN A 115 -4.24 6.28 -18.27
N ARG A 116 -5.04 5.28 -18.66
CA ARG A 116 -6.25 5.50 -19.46
C ARG A 116 -7.29 6.32 -18.71
N SER A 117 -7.42 6.08 -17.40
CA SER A 117 -8.40 6.75 -16.55
C SER A 117 -8.01 8.20 -16.24
N THR A 118 -6.74 8.43 -15.95
CA THR A 118 -6.24 9.77 -15.58
C THR A 118 -5.96 10.65 -16.79
N GLY A 119 -5.61 10.05 -17.94
CA GLY A 119 -5.25 10.76 -19.18
C GLY A 119 -3.97 11.60 -19.07
N GLY A 120 -3.26 11.52 -17.93
CA GLY A 120 -2.04 12.27 -17.65
C GLY A 120 -0.77 11.42 -17.83
N PRO A 121 0.40 12.06 -18.02
CA PRO A 121 1.66 11.33 -18.09
C PRO A 121 1.95 10.63 -16.75
N MET A 122 2.60 9.48 -16.82
CA MET A 122 3.15 8.79 -15.65
C MET A 122 4.67 8.84 -15.72
N ALA A 123 5.30 9.20 -14.61
CA ALA A 123 6.74 9.18 -14.44
C ALA A 123 7.18 7.78 -13.98
N PHE A 124 7.98 7.07 -14.77
CA PHE A 124 8.47 5.74 -14.41
C PHE A 124 9.81 5.80 -13.67
N TYR A 125 9.98 4.86 -12.75
CA TYR A 125 11.19 4.67 -11.96
C TYR A 125 11.43 3.17 -11.77
N ALA A 126 12.66 2.80 -11.44
CA ALA A 126 12.97 1.45 -10.98
C ALA A 126 14.03 1.50 -9.89
N ASP A 127 14.02 0.53 -8.97
CA ASP A 127 15.13 0.33 -8.04
C ASP A 127 16.42 0.03 -8.82
N CYS A 128 16.31 -0.75 -9.88
CA CYS A 128 17.34 -1.09 -10.84
C CYS A 128 16.71 -1.83 -12.04
N LEU A 129 17.40 -1.86 -13.18
CA LEU A 129 17.00 -2.67 -14.35
C LEU A 129 18.11 -3.62 -14.82
N ASP A 130 19.32 -3.47 -14.29
CA ASP A 130 20.45 -4.36 -14.50
C ASP A 130 21.36 -4.31 -13.28
N LEU A 131 22.18 -5.34 -13.07
CA LEU A 131 23.16 -5.47 -11.98
C LEU A 131 22.64 -5.03 -10.60
N CYS A 132 21.41 -5.42 -10.28
CA CYS A 132 20.64 -5.08 -9.07
C CYS A 132 21.27 -5.49 -7.71
N GLY A 133 22.48 -6.08 -7.71
CA GLY A 133 23.19 -6.47 -6.50
C GLY A 133 22.38 -7.40 -5.59
N ASN A 134 22.25 -7.02 -4.32
CA ASN A 134 21.51 -7.76 -3.28
C ASN A 134 20.05 -7.32 -3.14
N ALA A 135 19.48 -6.60 -4.12
CA ALA A 135 18.06 -6.27 -4.09
C ALA A 135 17.25 -7.57 -4.06
N TYR A 136 16.60 -7.84 -2.93
CA TYR A 136 15.85 -9.08 -2.73
C TYR A 136 14.65 -9.16 -3.68
N ASP A 137 13.94 -8.03 -3.87
CA ASP A 137 12.76 -7.89 -4.74
C ASP A 137 12.76 -6.49 -5.39
N PRO A 138 13.55 -6.25 -6.47
CA PRO A 138 13.55 -4.96 -7.13
C PRO A 138 12.20 -4.68 -7.79
N SER A 139 11.79 -3.42 -7.80
CA SER A 139 10.49 -3.00 -8.31
C SER A 139 10.60 -1.91 -9.37
N VAL A 140 9.57 -1.84 -10.21
CA VAL A 140 9.30 -0.72 -11.11
C VAL A 140 8.10 0.05 -10.57
N TYR A 141 8.20 1.37 -10.64
CA TYR A 141 7.20 2.30 -10.15
C TYR A 141 6.70 3.18 -11.29
N ALA A 142 5.44 3.59 -11.21
CA ALA A 142 4.90 4.66 -12.03
C ALA A 142 4.14 5.65 -11.14
N LEU A 143 4.59 6.90 -11.16
CA LEU A 143 4.00 7.99 -10.40
C LEU A 143 3.12 8.83 -11.31
N TRP A 144 1.86 8.97 -10.90
CA TRP A 144 0.95 9.98 -11.43
C TRP A 144 0.68 11.04 -10.36
N GLU A 145 0.71 12.31 -10.76
CA GLU A 145 0.28 13.41 -9.92
C GLU A 145 -1.02 13.98 -10.44
N GLY A 146 -2.02 14.05 -9.57
CA GLY A 146 -3.32 14.56 -9.91
C GLY A 146 -3.35 16.07 -10.13
N PRO A 147 -4.35 16.59 -10.85
CA PRO A 147 -4.57 18.02 -10.94
C PRO A 147 -4.98 18.61 -9.58
N HIS A 148 -5.04 19.94 -9.51
CA HIS A 148 -5.54 20.67 -8.34
C HIS A 148 -6.94 20.21 -7.89
N ALA A 149 -7.78 19.68 -8.79
CA ALA A 149 -9.11 19.17 -8.45
C ALA A 149 -9.09 17.99 -7.45
N VAL A 150 -7.97 17.28 -7.36
CA VAL A 150 -7.71 16.23 -6.36
C VAL A 150 -6.52 16.62 -5.47
N ASN A 151 -6.34 17.91 -5.21
CA ASN A 151 -5.31 18.45 -4.31
C ASN A 151 -3.87 17.99 -4.62
N PHE A 152 -3.55 17.75 -5.90
CA PHE A 152 -2.25 17.20 -6.30
C PHE A 152 -1.91 15.85 -5.64
N THR A 153 -2.93 15.05 -5.31
CA THR A 153 -2.73 13.70 -4.80
C THR A 153 -1.89 12.89 -5.78
N GLN A 154 -0.84 12.28 -5.24
CA GLN A 154 0.08 11.42 -5.95
C GLN A 154 -0.37 9.96 -5.79
N VAL A 155 -0.39 9.23 -6.90
CA VAL A 155 -0.64 7.79 -6.95
C VAL A 155 0.59 7.14 -7.57
N MET A 156 1.30 6.37 -6.75
CA MET A 156 2.45 5.58 -7.17
C MET A 156 2.05 4.11 -7.25
N LEU A 157 2.07 3.58 -8.47
CA LEU A 157 1.92 2.16 -8.74
C LEU A 157 3.27 1.47 -8.60
N GLU A 158 3.29 0.26 -8.09
CA GLU A 158 4.49 -0.55 -7.86
C GLU A 158 4.27 -1.96 -8.43
N VAL A 159 5.24 -2.48 -9.15
CA VAL A 159 5.32 -3.91 -9.50
C VAL A 159 6.66 -4.48 -9.09
N VAL A 160 6.64 -5.54 -8.28
CA VAL A 160 7.82 -6.36 -7.98
C VAL A 160 8.21 -7.16 -9.22
N LEU A 161 9.48 -7.14 -9.57
CA LEU A 161 10.06 -7.85 -10.72
C LEU A 161 10.30 -9.34 -10.44
N ALA A 162 9.24 -10.07 -10.05
CA ALA A 162 9.29 -11.50 -9.77
C ALA A 162 8.54 -12.36 -10.79
N GLY A 163 7.54 -11.82 -11.49
CA GLY A 163 6.74 -12.54 -12.48
C GLY A 163 7.22 -12.33 -13.91
N ASP A 164 7.06 -13.34 -14.77
CA ASP A 164 7.52 -13.34 -16.18
C ASP A 164 7.08 -12.07 -16.93
N GLN A 165 5.85 -11.62 -16.74
CA GLN A 165 5.34 -10.44 -17.44
C GLN A 165 6.06 -9.15 -17.01
N ALA A 166 6.27 -8.96 -15.71
CA ALA A 166 6.96 -7.79 -15.17
C ALA A 166 8.45 -7.82 -15.54
N VAL A 167 9.09 -8.98 -15.43
CA VAL A 167 10.51 -9.19 -15.80
C VAL A 167 10.72 -8.93 -17.28
N ASN A 168 9.88 -9.48 -18.16
CA ASN A 168 9.99 -9.23 -19.60
C ASN A 168 9.74 -7.76 -19.95
N ALA A 169 8.79 -7.09 -19.29
CA ALA A 169 8.58 -5.66 -19.48
C ALA A 169 9.82 -4.84 -19.05
N ALA A 170 10.44 -5.18 -17.92
CA ALA A 170 11.66 -4.56 -17.44
C ALA A 170 12.83 -4.75 -18.41
N TYR A 171 13.03 -5.97 -18.96
CA TYR A 171 14.07 -6.22 -19.95
C TYR A 171 13.89 -5.40 -21.22
N ASN A 172 12.67 -5.30 -21.75
CA ASN A 172 12.42 -4.50 -22.94
C ASN A 172 12.65 -3.00 -22.69
N TRP A 173 12.26 -2.51 -21.50
CA TRP A 173 12.52 -1.13 -21.11
C TRP A 173 14.03 -0.87 -20.95
N ARG A 174 14.75 -1.78 -20.28
CA ARG A 174 16.21 -1.77 -20.16
C ARG A 174 16.88 -1.69 -21.52
N ASP A 175 16.51 -2.57 -22.45
CA ASP A 175 17.12 -2.65 -23.78
C ASP A 175 16.89 -1.36 -24.59
N ALA A 176 15.72 -0.74 -24.45
CA ALA A 176 15.44 0.56 -25.07
C ALA A 176 16.37 1.66 -24.53
N ILE A 177 16.63 1.66 -23.22
CA ILE A 177 17.55 2.62 -22.57
C ILE A 177 19.00 2.33 -22.99
N SER A 178 19.47 1.08 -22.83
CA SER A 178 20.82 0.64 -23.20
C SER A 178 21.14 0.97 -24.66
N LYS A 179 20.21 0.71 -25.57
CA LYS A 179 20.39 1.04 -27.00
C LYS A 179 20.58 2.53 -27.26
N ALA A 180 19.96 3.39 -26.45
CA ALA A 180 20.00 4.84 -26.62
C ALA A 180 21.17 5.52 -25.88
N LYS A 181 21.56 4.99 -24.71
CA LYS A 181 22.48 5.67 -23.76
C LYS A 181 23.63 4.79 -23.26
N GLY A 182 23.66 3.50 -23.60
CA GLY A 182 24.64 2.52 -23.12
C GLY A 182 24.25 1.88 -21.80
N ASP A 183 24.90 0.76 -21.48
CA ASP A 183 24.59 -0.08 -20.30
C ASP A 183 24.95 0.61 -18.98
N ASP A 184 26.05 1.38 -18.93
CA ASP A 184 26.44 2.13 -17.73
C ASP A 184 25.32 3.09 -17.29
N PHE A 185 24.58 3.67 -18.25
CA PHE A 185 23.45 4.55 -17.95
C PHE A 185 22.31 3.82 -17.23
N VAL A 186 22.12 2.54 -17.55
CA VAL A 186 21.14 1.66 -16.90
C VAL A 186 21.64 1.23 -15.52
N VAL A 187 22.88 0.76 -15.43
CA VAL A 187 23.48 0.27 -14.19
C VAL A 187 23.53 1.38 -13.13
N ASP A 188 23.86 2.60 -13.54
CA ASP A 188 23.90 3.77 -12.65
C ASP A 188 22.52 4.36 -12.35
N THR A 189 21.43 3.72 -12.77
CA THR A 189 20.02 4.15 -12.56
C THR A 189 19.68 5.55 -13.08
N ARG A 190 20.50 6.10 -13.99
CA ARG A 190 20.39 7.49 -14.46
C ARG A 190 19.09 7.76 -15.22
N PHE A 191 18.43 6.72 -15.72
CA PHE A 191 17.10 6.81 -16.32
C PHE A 191 16.02 7.30 -15.33
N ASN A 192 16.19 7.13 -14.01
CA ASN A 192 15.28 7.67 -13.00
C ASN A 192 15.27 9.21 -12.99
N CYS A 193 16.28 9.85 -13.55
CA CYS A 193 16.44 11.31 -13.56
C CYS A 193 15.99 11.99 -14.86
N GLU A 194 15.55 11.21 -15.86
CA GLU A 194 14.97 11.75 -17.10
C GLU A 194 13.66 11.04 -17.47
N ARG A 195 12.76 11.79 -18.13
CA ARG A 195 11.42 11.29 -18.48
C ARG A 195 11.34 10.80 -19.94
N THR A 196 12.46 10.81 -20.66
CA THR A 196 12.61 10.45 -22.08
C THR A 196 12.21 9.00 -22.38
N PHE A 197 12.33 8.11 -21.39
CA PHE A 197 12.03 6.69 -21.52
C PHE A 197 10.67 6.28 -20.93
N ASP A 198 9.92 7.21 -20.33
CA ASP A 198 8.58 6.93 -19.76
C ASP A 198 7.59 6.39 -20.81
N PRO A 199 7.57 6.88 -22.08
CA PRO A 199 6.70 6.29 -23.09
C PRO A 199 7.03 4.83 -23.42
N ALA A 200 8.33 4.47 -23.41
CA ALA A 200 8.77 3.09 -23.63
C ALA A 200 8.38 2.22 -22.43
N ALA A 201 8.60 2.71 -21.21
CA ALA A 201 8.16 2.03 -19.98
C ALA A 201 6.64 1.77 -20.01
N MET A 202 5.84 2.80 -20.28
CA MET A 202 4.38 2.67 -20.42
C MET A 202 4.01 1.61 -21.44
N HIS A 203 4.65 1.62 -22.62
CA HIS A 203 4.34 0.67 -23.67
C HIS A 203 4.53 -0.79 -23.22
N HIS A 204 5.58 -1.09 -22.47
CA HIS A 204 5.89 -2.43 -21.99
C HIS A 204 5.11 -2.82 -20.73
N PHE A 205 4.85 -1.87 -19.83
CA PHE A 205 4.21 -2.13 -18.55
C PHE A 205 2.68 -1.96 -18.55
N GLN A 206 2.06 -1.40 -19.59
CA GLN A 206 0.62 -1.08 -19.60
C GLN A 206 -0.33 -2.23 -19.18
N GLY A 207 0.04 -3.48 -19.48
CA GLY A 207 -0.75 -4.67 -19.17
C GLY A 207 -0.33 -5.40 -17.89
N VAL A 208 0.71 -4.93 -17.19
CA VAL A 208 1.27 -5.58 -16.01
C VAL A 208 0.41 -5.23 -14.79
N GLU A 209 -0.08 -6.25 -14.09
CA GLU A 209 -0.77 -6.09 -12.81
C GLU A 209 0.21 -5.61 -11.74
N VAL A 210 -0.21 -4.61 -10.96
CA VAL A 210 0.63 -4.02 -9.91
C VAL A 210 0.55 -4.82 -8.62
N THR A 211 1.66 -4.89 -7.89
CA THR A 211 1.75 -5.59 -6.61
C THR A 211 1.46 -4.68 -5.42
N ALA A 212 1.55 -3.37 -5.60
CA ALA A 212 1.11 -2.41 -4.60
C ALA A 212 0.71 -1.07 -5.22
N VAL A 213 0.01 -0.27 -4.42
CA VAL A 213 -0.28 1.13 -4.72
C VAL A 213 -0.02 1.96 -3.47
N THR A 214 0.67 3.09 -3.65
CA THR A 214 0.92 4.08 -2.61
C THR A 214 0.27 5.40 -3.01
N ILE A 215 -0.48 6.03 -2.10
CA ILE A 215 -1.23 7.26 -2.36
C ILE A 215 -0.91 8.27 -1.28
N GLY A 216 -0.65 9.52 -1.66
CA GLY A 216 -0.32 10.56 -0.70
C GLY A 216 0.15 11.85 -1.35
N SER A 217 1.04 12.55 -0.66
CA SER A 217 1.69 13.77 -1.15
C SER A 217 3.18 13.74 -0.84
N GLY A 218 4.02 14.13 -1.81
CA GLY A 218 5.47 14.11 -1.64
C GLY A 218 6.02 12.69 -1.53
N LEU A 219 5.47 11.75 -2.30
CA LEU A 219 5.91 10.36 -2.31
C LEU A 219 7.37 10.28 -2.75
N SER A 220 8.15 9.48 -2.01
CA SER A 220 9.54 9.20 -2.38
C SER A 220 9.59 8.35 -3.64
N THR A 221 10.54 8.66 -4.53
CA THR A 221 10.79 7.90 -5.76
C THR A 221 12.24 7.42 -5.78
N PRO A 222 12.55 6.32 -6.47
CA PRO A 222 13.93 5.92 -6.70
C PRO A 222 14.76 7.06 -7.30
N GLY A 223 15.96 7.27 -6.75
CA GLY A 223 16.88 8.30 -7.20
C GLY A 223 17.69 7.90 -8.43
N CYS A 224 18.49 8.86 -8.87
CA CYS A 224 19.83 8.63 -9.39
C CYS A 224 20.83 9.30 -8.42
#